data_AF-A0AA41AQR5-F1
#
_entry.id   AF-A0AA41AQR5-F1
#
_cell.length_a   1.000
_cell.length_b   1.000
_cell.length_c   1.000
_cell.angle_alpha   90.00
_cell.angle_beta   90.00
_cell.angle_gamma   90.00
#
_symmetry.space_group_name_H-M   'P 1'
#
loop_
_entity.id
_entity.type
_entity.pdbx_description
1 polymer ?
#
loop_
_entity_poly.entity_id
_entity_poly.type
_entity_poly.pdbx_seq_one_letter_code
_entity_poly.pdbx_strand_id
1 'polypeptide(L)'
;MTEAVETDAGPARITWHRAKQPRLVLAVSHGAGGGIEARDLKALAAALPAHGVSVALVEQPWRVAGRKLAPAPKTLDTGWRGVWPALAAPGLPVISGGRSAGARVACRTAGELGARAVLALSFPLHPPGRPEKSRADELLGAGVPTLVVQGGNDPFGRPHEFPEAPGGTYDLIEVPYGDHGFAVPKRAEISQERALELITDGVAQWAGSLG
;
A
#
# COMPACT_ATOMS: atom_id res chain seq x y z
N MET A 1 -4.74 -10.12 15.83
CA MET A 1 -6.21 -10.19 16.07
C MET A 1 -6.90 -9.93 14.75
N THR A 2 -7.93 -10.69 14.41
CA THR A 2 -8.63 -10.56 13.13
C THR A 2 -10.09 -10.26 13.38
N GLU A 3 -10.64 -9.27 12.68
CA GLU A 3 -12.05 -8.87 12.80
C GLU A 3 -12.68 -8.67 11.41
N ALA A 4 -13.99 -8.92 11.34
CA ALA A 4 -14.79 -8.64 10.15
C ALA A 4 -15.40 -7.24 10.24
N VAL A 5 -15.52 -6.56 9.10
CA VAL A 5 -16.12 -5.23 9.00
C VAL A 5 -17.12 -5.24 7.86
N GLU A 6 -18.37 -4.92 8.14
CA GLU A 6 -19.39 -4.78 7.11
C GLU A 6 -19.19 -3.49 6.32
N THR A 7 -19.32 -3.57 4.99
CA THR A 7 -19.22 -2.43 4.08
C THR A 7 -20.31 -2.51 3.03
N ASP A 8 -20.59 -1.41 2.35
CA ASP A 8 -21.55 -1.38 1.22
C ASP A 8 -21.12 -2.26 0.02
N ALA A 9 -19.85 -2.72 0.00
CA ALA A 9 -19.34 -3.66 -1.00
C ALA A 9 -19.29 -5.13 -0.49
N GLY A 10 -19.79 -5.39 0.72
CA GLY A 10 -19.76 -6.69 1.41
C GLY A 10 -18.77 -6.73 2.59
N PRO A 11 -18.65 -7.89 3.26
CA PRO A 11 -17.78 -8.03 4.44
C PRO A 11 -16.30 -7.93 4.06
N ALA A 12 -15.58 -7.00 4.67
CA ALA A 12 -14.12 -6.93 4.66
C ALA A 12 -13.53 -7.60 5.90
N ARG A 13 -12.21 -7.78 5.94
CA ARG A 13 -11.50 -8.32 7.09
C ARG A 13 -10.24 -7.54 7.40
N ILE A 14 -10.02 -7.23 8.68
CA ILE A 14 -8.81 -6.57 9.16
C ILE A 14 -8.03 -7.56 10.03
N THR A 15 -6.75 -7.75 9.73
CA THR A 15 -5.80 -8.47 10.59
C THR A 15 -4.81 -7.48 11.19
N TRP A 16 -4.88 -7.31 12.50
CA TRP A 16 -4.07 -6.35 13.26
C TRP A 16 -2.77 -6.96 13.79
N HIS A 17 -1.68 -6.24 13.54
CA HIS A 17 -0.35 -6.38 14.12
C HIS A 17 -0.04 -5.12 14.93
N ARG A 18 -0.29 -5.19 16.25
CA ARG A 18 -0.28 -3.99 17.11
C ARG A 18 1.12 -3.70 17.65
N ALA A 19 1.53 -2.44 17.58
CA ALA A 19 2.67 -1.93 18.32
C ALA A 19 2.32 -1.85 19.82
N LYS A 20 3.33 -1.99 20.70
CA LYS A 20 3.13 -1.86 22.16
C LYS A 20 2.80 -0.41 22.57
N GLN A 21 3.43 0.55 21.90
CA GLN A 21 3.22 1.99 22.10
C GLN A 21 2.97 2.62 20.73
N PRO A 22 1.73 2.51 20.21
CA PRO A 22 1.44 2.94 18.86
C PRO A 22 1.32 4.47 18.77
N ARG A 23 2.01 5.06 17.80
CA ARG A 23 1.86 6.48 17.40
C ARG A 23 1.14 6.65 16.06
N LEU A 24 1.13 5.61 15.23
CA LEU A 24 0.50 5.59 13.91
C LEU A 24 -0.18 4.24 13.66
N VAL A 25 -1.13 4.25 12.73
CA VAL A 25 -1.67 3.04 12.09
C VAL A 25 -1.27 3.05 10.61
N LEU A 26 -0.68 1.96 10.12
CA LEU A 26 -0.61 1.68 8.69
C LEU A 26 -1.75 0.73 8.32
N ALA A 27 -2.76 1.24 7.63
CA ALA A 27 -3.81 0.42 7.05
C ALA A 27 -3.44 0.09 5.60
N VAL A 28 -3.19 -1.19 5.28
CA VAL A 28 -2.67 -1.56 3.97
C VAL A 28 -3.48 -2.69 3.33
N SER A 29 -3.94 -2.46 2.10
CA SER A 29 -4.68 -3.43 1.29
C SER A 29 -3.84 -4.13 0.23
N HIS A 30 -4.32 -5.26 -0.27
CA HIS A 30 -3.64 -6.08 -1.27
C HIS A 30 -3.95 -5.69 -2.73
N GLY A 31 -3.19 -6.27 -3.66
CA GLY A 31 -3.40 -6.10 -5.11
C GLY A 31 -4.53 -6.97 -5.67
N ALA A 32 -4.81 -6.79 -6.97
CA ALA A 32 -5.97 -7.36 -7.64
C ALA A 32 -5.99 -8.90 -7.77
N GLY A 33 -4.84 -9.57 -7.71
CA GLY A 33 -4.73 -11.03 -7.83
C GLY A 33 -4.11 -11.71 -6.61
N GLY A 34 -3.87 -10.97 -5.52
CA GLY A 34 -3.24 -11.47 -4.30
C GLY A 34 -4.14 -11.30 -3.08
N GLY A 35 -3.56 -11.60 -1.92
CA GLY A 35 -4.15 -11.30 -0.61
C GLY A 35 -3.11 -10.65 0.29
N ILE A 36 -3.41 -10.59 1.58
CA ILE A 36 -2.53 -10.01 2.61
C ILE A 36 -1.26 -10.84 2.86
N GLU A 37 -1.16 -12.01 2.24
CA GLU A 37 -0.02 -12.94 2.32
C GLU A 37 1.16 -12.51 1.44
N ALA A 38 1.01 -11.43 0.65
CA ALA A 38 2.10 -10.86 -0.12
C ALA A 38 3.32 -10.55 0.77
N ARG A 39 4.51 -10.87 0.27
CA ARG A 39 5.77 -10.85 1.03
C ARG A 39 6.06 -9.50 1.66
N ASP A 40 5.82 -8.42 0.92
CA ASP A 40 5.97 -7.03 1.32
C ASP A 40 5.00 -6.65 2.43
N LEU A 41 3.71 -7.04 2.30
CA LEU A 41 2.70 -6.80 3.34
C LEU A 41 3.02 -7.53 4.64
N LYS A 42 3.45 -8.80 4.54
CA LYS A 42 3.89 -9.58 5.70
C LYS A 42 5.15 -8.99 6.35
N ALA A 43 6.11 -8.53 5.55
CA ALA A 43 7.34 -7.92 6.04
C ALA A 43 7.03 -6.64 6.83
N LEU A 44 6.19 -5.76 6.28
CA LEU A 44 5.74 -4.53 6.95
C LEU A 44 5.01 -4.84 8.26
N ALA A 45 4.08 -5.80 8.24
CA ALA A 45 3.33 -6.21 9.43
C ALA A 45 4.20 -6.84 10.53
N ALA A 46 5.34 -7.44 10.16
CA ALA A 46 6.31 -7.98 11.11
C ALA A 46 7.25 -6.90 11.68
N ALA A 47 7.74 -5.99 10.84
CA ALA A 47 8.77 -5.03 11.22
C ALA A 47 8.22 -3.78 11.92
N LEU A 48 7.20 -3.14 11.35
CA LEU A 48 6.74 -1.81 11.75
C LEU A 48 6.22 -1.68 13.19
N PRO A 49 5.61 -2.72 13.83
CA PRO A 49 5.19 -2.63 15.23
C PRO A 49 6.32 -2.29 16.21
N ALA A 50 7.57 -2.68 15.91
CA ALA A 50 8.73 -2.32 16.73
C ALA A 50 9.08 -0.82 16.65
N HIS A 51 8.61 -0.13 15.61
CA HIS A 51 8.82 1.30 15.36
C HIS A 51 7.60 2.16 15.77
N GLY A 52 6.70 1.61 16.58
CA GLY A 52 5.51 2.32 17.06
C GLY A 52 4.40 2.45 16.02
N VAL A 53 4.43 1.69 14.93
CA VAL A 53 3.39 1.72 13.89
C VAL A 53 2.59 0.43 13.95
N SER A 54 1.31 0.50 14.35
CA SER A 54 0.42 -0.65 14.25
C SER A 54 0.04 -0.90 12.81
N VAL A 55 0.08 -2.13 12.33
CA VAL A 55 -0.28 -2.48 10.95
C VAL A 55 -1.62 -3.20 10.92
N ALA A 56 -2.53 -2.69 10.10
CA ALA A 56 -3.80 -3.31 9.75
C ALA A 56 -3.71 -3.85 8.32
N LEU A 57 -3.56 -5.17 8.18
CA LEU A 57 -3.65 -5.83 6.89
C LEU A 57 -5.11 -6.02 6.53
N VAL A 58 -5.55 -5.45 5.41
CA VAL A 58 -6.97 -5.43 5.02
C VAL A 58 -7.21 -6.32 3.81
N GLU A 59 -8.07 -7.33 4.00
CA GLU A 59 -8.70 -8.06 2.92
C GLU A 59 -9.97 -7.31 2.47
N GLN A 60 -9.97 -6.84 1.23
CA GLN A 60 -11.11 -6.15 0.62
C GLN A 60 -12.31 -7.11 0.44
N PRO A 61 -13.56 -6.62 0.38
CA PRO A 61 -14.75 -7.46 0.38
C PRO A 61 -14.79 -8.56 -0.68
N TRP A 62 -14.30 -8.28 -1.87
CA TRP A 62 -14.23 -9.27 -2.95
C TRP A 62 -13.35 -10.48 -2.59
N ARG A 63 -12.27 -10.25 -1.83
CA ARG A 63 -11.33 -11.30 -1.43
C ARG A 63 -11.92 -12.16 -0.33
N VAL A 64 -12.58 -11.54 0.66
CA VAL A 64 -13.32 -12.24 1.71
C VAL A 64 -14.44 -13.08 1.11
N ALA A 65 -15.11 -12.58 0.07
CA ALA A 65 -16.11 -13.34 -0.71
C ALA A 65 -15.51 -14.45 -1.60
N GLY A 66 -14.21 -14.74 -1.51
CA GLY A 66 -13.55 -15.84 -2.22
C GLY A 66 -13.31 -15.58 -3.72
N ARG A 67 -13.47 -14.33 -4.20
CA ARG A 67 -13.18 -14.03 -5.61
C ARG A 67 -11.67 -14.04 -5.86
N LYS A 68 -11.28 -14.48 -7.05
CA LYS A 68 -9.86 -14.58 -7.45
C LYS A 68 -9.29 -13.26 -7.98
N LEU A 69 -10.14 -12.40 -8.55
CA LEU A 69 -9.75 -11.13 -9.15
C LEU A 69 -10.58 -9.98 -8.57
N ALA A 70 -9.94 -8.83 -8.40
CA ALA A 70 -10.61 -7.61 -8.00
C ALA A 70 -11.71 -7.17 -8.99
N PRO A 71 -12.81 -6.59 -8.48
CA PRO A 71 -13.82 -5.90 -9.27
C PRO A 71 -13.29 -4.57 -9.83
N ALA A 72 -14.17 -3.81 -10.46
CA ALA A 72 -13.85 -2.48 -10.97
C ALA A 72 -13.31 -1.54 -9.86
N PRO A 73 -12.42 -0.58 -10.19
CA PRO A 73 -11.78 0.30 -9.21
C PRO A 73 -12.76 0.99 -8.26
N LYS A 74 -13.91 1.48 -8.75
CA LYS A 74 -14.92 2.15 -7.92
C LYS A 74 -15.44 1.26 -6.79
N THR A 75 -15.62 -0.04 -7.04
CA THR A 75 -16.07 -1.00 -6.01
C THR A 75 -15.01 -1.22 -4.94
N LEU A 76 -13.73 -1.18 -5.32
CA LEU A 76 -12.63 -1.24 -4.34
C LEU A 76 -12.61 0.01 -3.45
N ASP A 77 -12.89 1.18 -4.03
CA ASP A 77 -12.98 2.43 -3.27
C ASP A 77 -14.17 2.38 -2.29
N THR A 78 -15.33 1.87 -2.70
CA THR A 78 -16.49 1.65 -1.82
C THR A 78 -16.14 0.74 -0.64
N GLY A 79 -15.48 -0.40 -0.90
CA GLY A 79 -15.03 -1.30 0.17
C GLY A 79 -14.05 -0.60 1.12
N TRP A 80 -13.07 0.13 0.59
CA TRP A 80 -12.09 0.84 1.40
C TRP A 80 -12.70 1.92 2.30
N ARG A 81 -13.63 2.72 1.75
CA ARG A 81 -14.39 3.71 2.52
C ARG A 81 -15.15 3.08 3.68
N GLY A 82 -15.80 1.93 3.46
CA GLY A 82 -16.53 1.22 4.51
C GLY A 82 -15.64 0.65 5.61
N VAL A 83 -14.40 0.27 5.31
CA VAL A 83 -13.43 -0.21 6.31
C VAL A 83 -12.83 0.94 7.14
N TRP A 84 -12.77 2.15 6.59
CA TRP A 84 -12.05 3.28 7.18
C TRP A 84 -12.45 3.63 8.62
N PRO A 85 -13.75 3.66 9.01
CA PRO A 85 -14.13 3.96 10.40
C PRO A 85 -13.50 3.01 11.42
N ALA A 86 -13.39 1.71 11.09
CA ALA A 86 -12.77 0.73 11.97
C ALA A 86 -11.24 0.93 12.08
N LEU A 87 -10.60 1.36 10.99
CA LEU A 87 -9.17 1.67 10.95
C LEU A 87 -8.82 2.93 11.75
N ALA A 88 -9.72 3.92 11.76
CA ALA A 88 -9.57 5.19 12.47
C ALA A 88 -10.03 5.14 13.94
N ALA A 89 -10.85 4.14 14.32
CA ALA A 89 -11.36 3.96 15.68
C ALA A 89 -10.31 4.01 16.81
N PRO A 90 -9.03 3.57 16.61
CA PRO A 90 -7.99 3.75 17.62
C PRO A 90 -7.63 5.21 17.96
N GLY A 91 -8.10 6.19 17.18
CA GLY A 91 -7.83 7.62 17.42
C GLY A 91 -6.40 8.05 17.07
N LEU A 92 -5.66 7.24 16.32
CA LEU A 92 -4.31 7.53 15.86
C LEU A 92 -4.33 8.00 14.40
N PRO A 93 -3.35 8.82 13.96
CA PRO A 93 -3.21 9.15 12.54
C PRO A 93 -3.00 7.87 11.70
N VAL A 94 -3.76 7.75 10.61
CA VAL A 94 -3.76 6.57 9.74
C VAL A 94 -3.03 6.87 8.43
N ILE A 95 -2.03 6.05 8.11
CA ILE A 95 -1.44 5.97 6.77
C ILE A 95 -2.32 5.04 5.94
N SER A 96 -2.91 5.57 4.86
CA SER A 96 -3.69 4.80 3.89
C SER A 96 -2.74 4.13 2.92
N GLY A 97 -2.73 2.81 2.86
CA GLY A 97 -1.76 2.05 2.09
C GLY A 97 -2.38 1.01 1.18
N GLY A 98 -1.63 0.62 0.16
CA GLY A 98 -1.95 -0.61 -0.55
C GLY A 98 -0.90 -1.02 -1.56
N ARG A 99 -1.05 -2.26 -2.02
CA ARG A 99 -0.23 -2.85 -3.08
C ARG A 99 -0.95 -2.80 -4.42
N SER A 100 -0.29 -2.30 -5.46
CA SER A 100 -0.79 -2.33 -6.84
C SER A 100 -2.19 -1.68 -6.98
N ALA A 101 -3.23 -2.46 -7.28
CA ALA A 101 -4.61 -1.97 -7.28
C ALA A 101 -5.02 -1.33 -5.94
N GLY A 102 -4.54 -1.86 -4.81
CA GLY A 102 -4.75 -1.26 -3.49
C GLY A 102 -4.03 0.08 -3.31
N ALA A 103 -2.83 0.24 -3.90
CA ALA A 103 -2.10 1.52 -3.87
C ALA A 103 -2.93 2.62 -4.53
N ARG A 104 -3.54 2.31 -5.68
CA ARG A 104 -4.43 3.22 -6.39
C ARG A 104 -5.65 3.61 -5.56
N VAL A 105 -6.25 2.67 -4.83
CA VAL A 105 -7.38 2.93 -3.92
C VAL A 105 -6.94 3.87 -2.81
N ALA A 106 -5.78 3.61 -2.21
CA ALA A 106 -5.21 4.47 -1.18
C ALA A 106 -5.03 5.91 -1.68
N CYS A 107 -4.41 6.11 -2.84
CA CYS A 107 -4.23 7.45 -3.42
C CYS A 107 -5.58 8.14 -3.70
N ARG A 108 -6.53 7.47 -4.37
CA ARG A 108 -7.82 8.07 -4.76
C ARG A 108 -8.70 8.48 -3.59
N THR A 109 -8.52 7.88 -2.41
CA THR A 109 -9.43 8.05 -1.27
C THR A 109 -8.81 8.79 -0.09
N ALA A 110 -7.49 8.98 -0.07
CA ALA A 110 -6.76 9.50 1.09
C ALA A 110 -7.27 10.86 1.59
N GLY A 111 -7.42 11.84 0.70
CA GLY A 111 -7.90 13.17 1.05
C GLY A 111 -9.33 13.17 1.62
N GLU A 112 -10.25 12.45 0.96
CA GLU A 112 -11.65 12.30 1.40
C GLU A 112 -11.74 11.66 2.80
N LEU A 113 -10.90 10.66 3.05
CA LEU A 113 -10.91 9.88 4.29
C LEU A 113 -10.13 10.54 5.43
N GLY A 114 -9.44 11.66 5.18
CA GLY A 114 -8.59 12.31 6.19
C GLY A 114 -7.37 11.47 6.57
N ALA A 115 -6.82 10.70 5.62
CA ALA A 115 -5.59 9.96 5.85
C ALA A 115 -4.43 10.92 6.15
N ARG A 116 -3.53 10.53 7.05
CA ARG A 116 -2.35 11.33 7.40
C ARG A 116 -1.34 11.37 6.26
N ALA A 117 -1.24 10.27 5.52
CA ALA A 117 -0.30 10.04 4.43
C ALA A 117 -0.73 8.81 3.60
N VAL A 118 -0.08 8.60 2.45
CA VAL A 118 -0.26 7.41 1.60
C VAL A 118 1.00 6.57 1.48
N LEU A 119 0.87 5.25 1.59
CA LEU A 119 1.90 4.29 1.20
C LEU A 119 1.47 3.53 -0.05
N ALA A 120 2.10 3.83 -1.18
CA ALA A 120 1.83 3.21 -2.47
C ALA A 120 2.91 2.17 -2.81
N LEU A 121 2.63 0.89 -2.57
CA LEU A 121 3.53 -0.22 -2.92
C LEU A 121 3.25 -0.70 -4.34
N SER A 122 4.28 -0.79 -5.18
CA SER A 122 4.16 -1.27 -6.56
C SER A 122 3.07 -0.51 -7.33
N PHE A 123 3.09 0.83 -7.31
CA PHE A 123 2.03 1.61 -7.96
C PHE A 123 2.06 1.33 -9.46
N PRO A 124 0.96 0.84 -10.07
CA PRO A 124 0.98 0.42 -11.46
C PRO A 124 0.72 1.66 -12.33
N LEU A 125 1.77 2.49 -12.50
CA LEU A 125 1.78 3.72 -13.27
C LEU A 125 1.13 3.52 -14.64
N HIS A 126 1.46 2.42 -15.29
CA HIS A 126 0.85 1.96 -16.53
C HIS A 126 -0.10 0.78 -16.29
N PRO A 127 -1.30 0.76 -16.90
CA PRO A 127 -2.13 -0.42 -16.91
C PRO A 127 -1.44 -1.61 -17.60
N PRO A 128 -1.65 -2.86 -17.11
CA PRO A 128 -1.16 -4.05 -17.79
C PRO A 128 -1.57 -4.09 -19.27
N GLY A 129 -0.60 -4.28 -20.16
CA GLY A 129 -0.81 -4.32 -21.60
C GLY A 129 -1.14 -2.97 -22.25
N ARG A 130 -1.07 -1.85 -21.53
CA ARG A 130 -1.36 -0.50 -22.02
C ARG A 130 -0.30 0.52 -21.56
N PRO A 131 0.98 0.37 -21.96
CA PRO A 131 2.08 1.24 -21.54
C PRO A 131 1.88 2.71 -21.94
N GLU A 132 1.07 2.98 -22.97
CA GLU A 132 0.79 4.33 -23.45
C GLU A 132 -0.13 5.13 -22.52
N LYS A 133 -0.80 4.48 -21.57
CA LYS A 133 -1.70 5.13 -20.60
C LYS A 133 -0.98 5.31 -19.27
N SER A 134 -1.12 6.49 -18.68
CA SER A 134 -0.61 6.78 -17.34
C SER A 134 -1.74 6.90 -16.32
N ARG A 135 -1.44 6.53 -15.08
CA ARG A 135 -2.26 6.75 -13.88
C ARG A 135 -1.61 7.72 -12.90
N ALA A 136 -0.61 8.48 -13.36
CA ALA A 136 0.08 9.50 -12.58
C ALA A 136 -0.89 10.46 -11.87
N ASP A 137 -1.99 10.84 -12.52
CA ASP A 137 -2.99 11.74 -11.94
C ASP A 137 -3.60 11.21 -10.64
N GLU A 138 -3.76 9.89 -10.49
CA GLU A 138 -4.24 9.31 -9.23
C GLU A 138 -3.21 9.47 -8.12
N LEU A 139 -1.91 9.33 -8.44
CA LEU A 139 -0.81 9.50 -7.49
C LEU A 139 -0.65 10.97 -7.08
N LEU A 140 -0.54 11.86 -8.08
CA LEU A 140 -0.39 13.30 -7.87
C LEU A 140 -1.62 13.92 -7.18
N GLY A 141 -2.80 13.34 -7.39
CA GLY A 141 -4.05 13.75 -6.79
C GLY A 141 -4.31 13.21 -5.37
N ALA A 142 -3.37 12.50 -4.74
CA ALA A 142 -3.58 11.93 -3.40
C ALA A 142 -3.85 12.99 -2.32
N GLY A 143 -3.30 14.20 -2.50
CA GLY A 143 -3.59 15.38 -1.65
C GLY A 143 -2.95 15.34 -0.26
N VAL A 144 -2.15 14.32 0.05
CA VAL A 144 -1.44 14.14 1.33
C VAL A 144 -0.01 13.64 1.06
N PRO A 145 0.93 13.76 2.03
CA PRO A 145 2.26 13.21 1.88
C PRO A 145 2.21 11.75 1.45
N THR A 146 2.96 11.38 0.41
CA THR A 146 2.89 10.05 -0.19
C THR A 146 4.27 9.45 -0.32
N LEU A 147 4.42 8.17 0.00
CA LEU A 147 5.60 7.38 -0.32
C LEU A 147 5.24 6.33 -1.35
N VAL A 148 5.96 6.34 -2.47
CA VAL A 148 5.95 5.26 -3.45
C VAL A 148 7.14 4.34 -3.17
N VAL A 149 6.89 3.04 -3.09
CA VAL A 149 7.95 2.02 -3.10
C VAL A 149 7.80 1.19 -4.35
N GLN A 150 8.80 1.22 -5.23
CA GLN A 150 8.71 0.66 -6.57
C GLN A 150 9.85 -0.30 -6.88
N GLY A 151 9.52 -1.42 -7.53
CA GLY A 151 10.52 -2.34 -8.04
C GLY A 151 11.26 -1.74 -9.23
N GLY A 152 12.60 -1.82 -9.24
CA GLY A 152 13.42 -1.29 -10.35
C GLY A 152 13.12 -1.93 -11.71
N ASN A 153 12.60 -3.17 -11.71
CA ASN A 153 12.18 -3.92 -12.90
C ASN A 153 10.66 -4.06 -13.04
N ASP A 154 9.87 -3.21 -12.36
CA ASP A 154 8.41 -3.29 -12.42
C ASP A 154 7.91 -3.04 -13.87
N PRO A 155 7.21 -4.01 -14.50
CA PRO A 155 6.71 -3.87 -15.87
C PRO A 155 5.54 -2.88 -16.00
N PHE A 156 5.00 -2.39 -14.88
CA PHE A 156 3.89 -1.44 -14.85
C PHE A 156 4.33 -0.03 -14.46
N GLY A 157 5.63 0.24 -14.49
CA GLY A 157 6.22 1.56 -14.29
C GLY A 157 7.50 1.45 -13.49
N ARG A 158 8.64 1.73 -14.11
CA ARG A 158 9.93 1.79 -13.45
C ARG A 158 10.10 3.15 -12.76
N PRO A 159 10.97 3.24 -11.73
CA PRO A 159 11.20 4.49 -10.98
C PRO A 159 11.40 5.74 -11.85
N HIS A 160 12.19 5.65 -12.92
CA HIS A 160 12.48 6.78 -13.80
C HIS A 160 11.31 7.22 -14.70
N GLU A 161 10.24 6.43 -14.78
CA GLU A 161 9.04 6.76 -15.57
C GLU A 161 8.04 7.59 -14.76
N PHE A 162 8.19 7.64 -13.42
CA PHE A 162 7.31 8.43 -12.57
C PHE A 162 7.54 9.94 -12.81
N PRO A 163 6.46 10.75 -12.88
CA PRO A 163 6.57 12.17 -13.15
C PRO A 163 7.27 12.89 -11.99
N GLU A 164 7.90 14.04 -12.22
CA GLU A 164 8.41 14.86 -11.12
C GLU A 164 7.31 15.13 -10.08
N ALA A 165 7.67 15.11 -8.79
CA ALA A 165 6.76 15.35 -7.68
C ALA A 165 6.69 16.86 -7.40
N PRO A 166 5.70 17.61 -7.92
CA PRO A 166 5.71 19.07 -7.80
C PRO A 166 5.58 19.44 -6.32
N GLY A 167 6.52 20.22 -5.79
CA GLY A 167 6.54 20.59 -4.37
C GLY A 167 6.75 19.41 -3.41
N GLY A 168 7.29 18.28 -3.88
CA GLY A 168 7.50 17.09 -3.06
C GLY A 168 6.20 16.37 -2.68
N THR A 169 5.22 16.34 -3.59
CA THR A 169 3.93 15.64 -3.39
C THR A 169 4.08 14.16 -3.03
N TYR A 170 5.18 13.53 -3.45
CA TYR A 170 5.53 12.19 -3.03
C TYR A 170 7.05 11.97 -3.04
N ASP A 171 7.51 11.04 -2.19
CA ASP A 171 8.85 10.46 -2.22
C ASP A 171 8.82 9.10 -2.93
N LEU A 172 9.93 8.69 -3.54
CA LEU A 172 10.06 7.39 -4.19
C LEU A 172 11.28 6.62 -3.68
N ILE A 173 11.05 5.39 -3.24
CA ILE A 173 12.10 4.42 -2.91
C ILE A 173 12.10 3.33 -3.98
N GLU A 174 13.25 3.15 -4.62
CA GLU A 174 13.48 2.02 -5.50
C GLU A 174 13.90 0.77 -4.69
N VAL A 175 13.32 -0.37 -5.04
CA VAL A 175 13.82 -1.69 -4.67
C VAL A 175 14.59 -2.24 -5.88
N PRO A 176 15.93 -2.22 -5.86
CA PRO A 176 16.74 -2.61 -7.01
C PRO A 176 16.40 -4.01 -7.49
N TYR A 177 16.33 -4.18 -8.80
CA TYR A 177 16.00 -5.44 -9.47
C TYR A 177 14.60 -6.03 -9.21
N GLY A 178 13.83 -5.48 -8.27
CA GLY A 178 12.51 -5.98 -7.88
C GLY A 178 11.50 -5.86 -9.02
N ASP A 179 10.72 -6.91 -9.25
CA ASP A 179 9.54 -6.84 -10.13
C ASP A 179 8.33 -6.24 -9.41
N HIS A 180 7.14 -6.33 -10.03
CA HIS A 180 5.88 -5.85 -9.44
C HIS A 180 5.50 -6.54 -8.12
N GLY A 181 6.05 -7.72 -7.82
CA GLY A 181 5.90 -8.44 -6.56
C GLY A 181 7.10 -8.29 -5.63
N PHE A 182 8.01 -7.37 -5.96
CA PHE A 182 9.32 -7.21 -5.32
C PHE A 182 10.13 -8.51 -5.30
N ALA A 183 9.88 -9.42 -6.25
CA ALA A 183 10.73 -10.57 -6.44
C ALA A 183 12.01 -10.13 -7.15
N VAL A 184 13.16 -10.53 -6.61
CA VAL A 184 14.47 -10.27 -7.22
C VAL A 184 15.02 -11.54 -7.87
N PRO A 185 15.64 -11.45 -9.06
CA PRO A 185 16.30 -12.60 -9.68
C PRO A 185 17.41 -13.17 -8.78
N LYS A 186 17.64 -14.49 -8.82
CA LYS A 186 18.75 -15.12 -8.06
C LYS A 186 20.15 -14.58 -8.42
N ARG A 187 20.29 -14.00 -9.61
CA ARG A 187 21.53 -13.39 -10.13
C ARG A 187 21.65 -11.90 -9.80
N ALA A 188 20.68 -11.31 -9.11
CA ALA A 188 20.75 -9.92 -8.69
C ALA A 188 21.83 -9.76 -7.61
N GLU A 189 22.34 -8.53 -7.50
CA GLU A 189 23.36 -8.18 -6.50
C GLU A 189 22.80 -8.09 -5.07
N ILE A 190 21.46 -8.13 -4.92
CA ILE A 190 20.79 -8.16 -3.63
C ILE A 190 19.99 -9.45 -3.45
N SER A 191 19.91 -9.92 -2.21
CA SER A 191 19.05 -11.04 -1.85
C SER A 191 17.58 -10.62 -1.78
N GLN A 192 16.67 -11.60 -1.81
CA GLN A 192 15.24 -11.35 -1.59
C GLN A 192 14.95 -10.78 -0.20
N GLU A 193 15.70 -11.23 0.81
CA GLU A 193 15.60 -10.71 2.18
C GLU A 193 16.01 -9.25 2.23
N ARG A 194 17.15 -8.90 1.61
CA ARG A 194 17.62 -7.52 1.54
C ARG A 194 16.63 -6.60 0.81
N ALA A 195 15.98 -7.10 -0.24
CA ALA A 195 14.94 -6.36 -0.93
C ALA A 195 13.74 -6.04 -0.02
N LEU A 196 13.34 -6.97 0.86
CA LEU A 196 12.26 -6.73 1.84
C LEU A 196 12.70 -5.79 2.96
N GLU A 197 13.95 -5.90 3.43
CA GLU A 197 14.53 -4.96 4.40
C GLU A 197 14.52 -3.52 3.90
N LEU A 198 14.91 -3.30 2.63
CA LEU A 198 14.85 -1.96 2.02
C LEU A 198 13.43 -1.37 2.06
N ILE A 199 12.41 -2.20 1.83
CA ILE A 199 11.00 -1.79 1.94
C ILE A 199 10.67 -1.43 3.40
N THR A 200 10.98 -2.31 4.35
CA THR A 200 10.60 -2.10 5.76
C THR A 200 11.35 -0.93 6.39
N ASP A 201 12.65 -0.80 6.14
CA ASP A 201 13.49 0.27 6.66
C ASP A 201 13.08 1.62 6.07
N GLY A 202 12.87 1.66 4.74
CA GLY A 202 12.41 2.85 4.05
C GLY A 202 11.05 3.34 4.54
N VAL A 203 10.09 2.43 4.69
CA VAL A 203 8.76 2.76 5.22
C VAL A 203 8.83 3.15 6.69
N ALA A 204 9.66 2.50 7.52
CA ALA A 204 9.82 2.86 8.92
C ALA A 204 10.44 4.26 9.09
N GLN A 205 11.49 4.56 8.32
CA GLN A 205 12.14 5.87 8.31
C GLN A 205 11.19 6.97 7.87
N TRP A 206 10.47 6.76 6.77
CA TRP A 206 9.49 7.72 6.26
C TRP A 206 8.31 7.89 7.22
N ALA A 207 7.76 6.81 7.78
CA ALA A 207 6.74 6.93 8.84
C ALA A 207 7.29 7.68 10.07
N GLY A 208 8.59 7.61 10.33
CA GLY A 208 9.34 8.41 11.29
C GLY A 208 9.16 9.91 11.10
N SER A 209 9.16 10.42 9.86
CA SER A 209 9.09 11.85 9.56
C SER A 209 7.66 12.42 9.54
N LEU A 210 6.63 11.58 9.63
CA LEU A 210 5.22 12.00 9.63
C LEU A 210 4.71 12.49 11.00
N GLY A 211 5.54 12.43 12.04
CA GLY A 211 5.22 12.88 13.40
C GLY A 211 6.34 13.70 13.99
#